data_AF-A0A150HYY4-F1
#
_entry.id   AF-A0A150HYY4-F1
#
_cell.length_a   1.000
_cell.length_b   1.000
_cell.length_c   1.000
_cell.angle_alpha   90.00
_cell.angle_beta   90.00
_cell.angle_gamma   90.00
#
_symmetry.space_group_name_H-M   'P 1'
#
loop_
_entity.id
_entity.type
_entity.pdbx_description
1 polymer ?
#
loop_
_entity_poly.entity_id
_entity_poly.type
_entity_poly.pdbx_seq_one_letter_code
_entity_poly.pdbx_strand_id
1 'polypeptide(L)'
;MSRSEPTLLGQCVAEFFATAVFLSFGIGVVAALKLAGASLGLWEISLVWGLAVALAVYLSAGISGAHLNPAVTIALALFAGFDKRKVPFYIISQVAGAALGALLVYSLYSNLFIDYEQSHNMVRGSVESLELAGIFSTYPHHLLSIGQAFMVEMFITMLLLWLIMAIGDDGNGLPRGPLAPLLVGLLVAVIGASFGPLTGFAMNPARDFGPKMVAYFSGWGPIAFTGGRDIPYFIVPIIAPIVGACLGVLGYKLFFSHFLVNHQVEVKSNTEKQISEMQS
;
A
#
# COMPACT_ATOMS: atom_id res chain seq x y z
N MET A 1 24.14 1.99 23.16
CA MET A 1 24.75 2.16 21.83
C MET A 1 23.93 3.18 21.06
N SER A 2 24.46 4.38 20.79
CA SER A 2 23.77 5.33 19.90
C SER A 2 23.80 4.76 18.49
N ARG A 3 22.68 4.24 18.00
CA ARG A 3 22.59 3.86 16.58
C ARG A 3 22.68 5.15 15.77
N SER A 4 23.72 5.27 14.94
CA SER A 4 23.78 6.27 13.89
C SER A 4 22.51 6.21 13.04
N GLU A 5 22.07 7.33 12.47
CA GLU A 5 20.95 7.32 11.53
C GLU A 5 21.18 6.29 10.41
N PRO A 6 20.14 5.53 10.00
CA PRO A 6 20.27 4.57 8.93
C PRO A 6 20.76 5.20 7.63
N THR A 7 21.73 4.55 6.98
CA THR A 7 22.22 4.99 5.66
C THR A 7 21.14 4.85 4.59
N LEU A 8 21.24 5.60 3.49
CA LEU A 8 20.30 5.45 2.36
C LEU A 8 20.22 4.01 1.85
N LEU A 9 21.36 3.30 1.82
CA LEU A 9 21.38 1.87 1.45
C LEU A 9 20.55 1.04 2.44
N GLY A 10 20.72 1.24 3.75
CA GLY A 10 19.93 0.55 4.77
C GLY A 10 18.42 0.83 4.63
N GLN A 11 18.06 2.07 4.33
CA GLN A 11 16.67 2.47 4.06
C GLN A 11 16.11 1.76 2.82
N CYS A 12 16.88 1.72 1.73
CA CYS A 12 16.50 1.06 0.48
C CYS A 12 16.35 -0.46 0.65
N VAL A 13 17.22 -1.10 1.46
CA VAL A 13 17.13 -2.52 1.81
C VAL A 13 15.86 -2.80 2.63
N ALA A 14 15.55 -1.93 3.60
CA ALA A 14 14.33 -2.06 4.40
C ALA A 14 13.06 -1.92 3.54
N GLU A 15 13.00 -0.91 2.66
CA GLU A 15 11.89 -0.73 1.72
C GLU A 15 11.72 -1.93 0.78
N PHE A 16 12.83 -2.48 0.26
CA PHE A 16 12.82 -3.64 -0.62
C PHE A 16 12.24 -4.89 0.07
N PHE A 17 12.81 -5.29 1.20
CA PHE A 17 12.40 -6.52 1.87
C PHE A 17 11.03 -6.41 2.54
N ALA A 18 10.70 -5.28 3.15
CA ALA A 18 9.37 -5.11 3.74
C ALA A 18 8.28 -5.08 2.65
N THR A 19 8.55 -4.47 1.50
CA THR A 19 7.63 -4.53 0.35
C THR A 19 7.47 -5.98 -0.16
N ALA A 20 8.57 -6.72 -0.30
CA ALA A 20 8.52 -8.13 -0.68
C ALA A 20 7.70 -9.00 0.31
N VAL A 21 7.86 -8.76 1.61
CA VAL A 21 7.13 -9.48 2.67
C VAL A 21 5.63 -9.27 2.57
N PHE A 22 5.15 -8.01 2.53
CA PHE A 22 3.70 -7.82 2.49
C PHE A 22 3.09 -8.27 1.16
N LEU A 23 3.80 -8.12 0.04
CA LEU A 23 3.35 -8.66 -1.25
C LEU A 23 3.27 -10.19 -1.23
N SER A 24 4.21 -10.87 -0.57
CA SER A 24 4.19 -12.33 -0.47
C SER A 24 2.95 -12.83 0.25
N PHE A 25 2.57 -12.19 1.37
CA PHE A 25 1.34 -12.54 2.09
C PHE A 25 0.07 -12.19 1.29
N GLY A 26 0.02 -10.98 0.71
CA GLY A 26 -1.13 -10.53 -0.05
C GLY A 26 -1.40 -11.35 -1.32
N ILE A 27 -0.36 -11.62 -2.12
CA ILE A 27 -0.48 -12.47 -3.31
C ILE A 27 -0.75 -13.92 -2.87
N GLY A 28 -0.10 -14.38 -1.79
CA GLY A 28 -0.27 -15.72 -1.25
C GLY A 28 -1.71 -16.04 -0.84
N VAL A 29 -2.42 -15.11 -0.19
CA VAL A 29 -3.83 -15.35 0.19
C VAL A 29 -4.76 -15.41 -1.02
N VAL A 30 -4.49 -14.61 -2.06
CA VAL A 30 -5.27 -14.65 -3.30
C VAL A 30 -4.96 -15.93 -4.10
N ALA A 31 -3.70 -16.37 -4.12
CA ALA A 31 -3.30 -17.65 -4.70
C ALA A 31 -3.95 -18.82 -3.97
N ALA A 32 -3.99 -18.80 -2.63
CA ALA A 32 -4.66 -19.83 -1.83
C ALA A 32 -6.16 -19.92 -2.16
N LEU A 33 -6.84 -18.77 -2.29
CA LEU A 33 -8.24 -18.71 -2.72
C LEU A 33 -8.45 -19.33 -4.11
N LYS A 34 -7.68 -18.87 -5.11
CA LYS A 34 -7.93 -19.24 -6.51
C LYS A 34 -7.43 -20.62 -6.88
N LEU A 35 -6.30 -21.03 -6.32
CA LEU A 35 -5.54 -22.18 -6.80
C LEU A 35 -5.53 -23.35 -5.82
N ALA A 36 -5.68 -23.10 -4.51
CA ALA A 36 -5.57 -24.14 -3.48
C ALA A 36 -6.91 -24.51 -2.82
N GLY A 37 -8.03 -23.99 -3.33
CA GLY A 37 -9.38 -24.29 -2.83
C GLY A 37 -9.69 -23.71 -1.45
N ALA A 38 -8.97 -22.68 -1.00
CA ALA A 38 -9.27 -22.02 0.27
C ALA A 38 -10.62 -21.26 0.18
N SER A 39 -11.49 -21.46 1.18
CA SER A 39 -12.77 -20.74 1.27
C SER A 39 -12.59 -19.44 2.05
N LEU A 40 -12.34 -18.34 1.35
CA LEU A 40 -12.11 -17.02 1.93
C LEU A 40 -13.11 -16.00 1.37
N GLY A 41 -13.72 -15.20 2.24
CA GLY A 41 -14.54 -14.07 1.84
C GLY A 41 -13.72 -12.80 1.64
N LEU A 42 -14.41 -11.74 1.22
CA LEU A 42 -13.79 -10.44 0.95
C LEU A 42 -13.13 -9.85 2.20
N TRP A 43 -13.74 -10.02 3.37
CA TRP A 43 -13.17 -9.53 4.63
C TRP A 43 -11.88 -10.28 4.98
N GLU A 44 -11.85 -11.61 4.87
CA GLU A 44 -10.68 -12.42 5.21
C GLU A 44 -9.48 -12.07 4.32
N ILE A 45 -9.70 -11.91 3.01
CA ILE A 45 -8.65 -11.49 2.07
C ILE A 45 -8.14 -10.09 2.45
N SER A 46 -9.06 -9.14 2.65
CA SER A 46 -8.70 -7.75 2.96
C SER A 46 -7.96 -7.65 4.30
N LEU A 47 -8.35 -8.44 5.29
CA LEU A 47 -7.70 -8.53 6.59
C LEU A 47 -6.28 -9.07 6.48
N VAL A 48 -6.05 -10.13 5.70
CA VAL A 48 -4.69 -10.65 5.47
C VAL A 48 -3.80 -9.61 4.77
N TRP A 49 -4.32 -8.90 3.75
CA TRP A 49 -3.59 -7.79 3.12
C TRP A 49 -3.26 -6.68 4.12
N GLY A 50 -4.21 -6.30 4.97
CA GLY A 50 -4.01 -5.28 5.99
C GLY A 50 -2.96 -5.68 7.04
N LEU A 51 -3.07 -6.89 7.59
CA LEU A 51 -2.11 -7.40 8.57
C LEU A 51 -0.71 -7.58 7.95
N ALA A 52 -0.61 -7.96 6.69
CA ALA A 52 0.65 -8.02 5.96
C ALA A 52 1.34 -6.65 5.89
N VAL A 53 0.58 -5.58 5.60
CA VAL A 53 1.10 -4.20 5.64
C VAL A 53 1.54 -3.82 7.04
N ALA A 54 0.75 -4.12 8.08
CA ALA A 54 1.14 -3.82 9.47
C ALA A 54 2.47 -4.49 9.85
N LEU A 55 2.65 -5.77 9.52
CA LEU A 55 3.88 -6.52 9.78
C LEU A 55 5.08 -5.93 9.02
N ALA A 56 4.90 -5.53 7.77
CA ALA A 56 5.95 -4.88 6.99
C ALA A 56 6.32 -3.50 7.53
N VAL A 57 5.36 -2.74 8.07
CA VAL A 57 5.63 -1.49 8.77
C VAL A 57 6.42 -1.76 10.06
N TYR A 58 6.02 -2.72 10.89
CA TYR A 58 6.80 -3.11 12.08
C TYR A 58 8.23 -3.52 11.72
N LEU A 59 8.42 -4.22 10.60
CA LEU A 59 9.72 -4.69 10.14
C LEU A 59 10.67 -3.55 9.72
N SER A 60 10.15 -2.47 9.14
CA SER A 60 10.98 -1.46 8.44
C SER A 60 10.89 -0.04 9.01
N ALA A 61 9.91 0.27 9.86
CA ALA A 61 9.67 1.64 10.34
C ALA A 61 10.89 2.26 11.03
N GLY A 62 11.59 1.49 11.86
CA GLY A 62 12.80 1.94 12.56
C GLY A 62 14.04 2.15 11.67
N ILE A 63 13.95 1.86 10.36
CA ILE A 63 15.05 2.00 9.40
C ILE A 63 14.69 3.03 8.33
N SER A 64 13.63 2.79 7.55
CA SER A 64 13.24 3.61 6.39
C SER A 64 12.10 4.58 6.66
N GLY A 65 11.38 4.44 7.78
CA GLY A 65 10.07 5.05 7.99
C GLY A 65 8.92 4.25 7.37
N ALA A 66 9.20 3.08 6.76
CA ALA A 66 8.21 2.17 6.18
C ALA A 66 7.23 2.83 5.21
N HIS A 67 7.75 3.44 4.13
CA HIS A 67 6.87 4.02 3.11
C HIS A 67 6.14 2.93 2.34
N LEU A 68 6.88 1.92 1.87
CA LEU A 68 6.42 0.70 1.20
C LEU A 68 5.53 0.94 -0.05
N ASN A 69 5.43 2.18 -0.49
CA ASN A 69 4.46 2.67 -1.45
C ASN A 69 4.98 3.95 -2.13
N PRO A 70 5.14 3.97 -3.47
CA PRO A 70 5.56 5.15 -4.21
C PRO A 70 4.64 6.37 -4.01
N ALA A 71 3.33 6.16 -3.89
CA ALA A 71 2.38 7.25 -3.67
C ALA A 71 2.57 7.90 -2.29
N VAL A 72 2.83 7.10 -1.24
CA VAL A 72 3.20 7.58 0.09
C VAL A 72 4.53 8.34 0.04
N THR A 73 5.56 7.76 -0.58
CA THR A 73 6.89 8.41 -0.71
C THR A 73 6.79 9.77 -1.38
N ILE A 74 6.06 9.87 -2.49
CA ILE A 74 5.88 11.11 -3.24
C ILE A 74 5.10 12.14 -2.40
N ALA A 75 3.97 11.75 -1.81
CA ALA A 75 3.15 12.66 -1.02
C ALA A 75 3.89 13.20 0.21
N LEU A 76 4.66 12.35 0.91
CA LEU A 76 5.48 12.78 2.05
C LEU A 76 6.63 13.70 1.61
N ALA A 77 7.23 13.47 0.44
CA ALA A 77 8.28 14.33 -0.11
C ALA A 77 7.78 15.72 -0.50
N LEU A 78 6.52 15.80 -0.96
CA LEU A 78 5.90 17.06 -1.36
C LEU A 78 5.36 17.84 -0.16
N PHE A 79 4.75 17.15 0.81
CA PHE A 79 3.93 17.81 1.82
C PHE A 79 4.36 17.55 3.26
N ALA A 80 5.21 16.55 3.55
CA ALA A 80 5.57 16.16 4.91
C ALA A 80 7.08 16.16 5.20
N GLY A 81 7.88 16.84 4.37
CA GLY A 81 9.30 17.10 4.65
C GLY A 81 10.26 15.93 4.39
N PHE A 82 9.81 14.86 3.71
CA PHE A 82 10.71 13.77 3.33
C PHE A 82 11.72 14.25 2.27
N ASP A 83 12.99 13.80 2.39
CA ASP A 83 14.06 14.22 1.50
C ASP A 83 13.82 13.75 0.06
N LYS A 84 13.54 14.71 -0.83
CA LYS A 84 13.24 14.49 -2.25
C LYS A 84 14.33 13.72 -2.99
N ARG A 85 15.59 13.80 -2.54
CA ARG A 85 16.72 13.06 -3.16
C ARG A 85 16.62 11.56 -2.96
N LYS A 86 15.90 11.10 -1.93
CA LYS A 86 15.71 9.67 -1.62
C LYS A 86 14.58 9.01 -2.41
N VAL A 87 13.64 9.82 -2.92
CA VAL A 87 12.42 9.37 -3.61
C VAL A 87 12.68 8.33 -4.71
N PRO A 88 13.55 8.56 -5.72
CA PRO A 88 13.76 7.59 -6.79
C PRO A 88 14.29 6.25 -6.27
N PHE A 89 15.19 6.28 -5.27
CA PHE A 89 15.76 5.06 -4.68
C PHE A 89 14.72 4.26 -3.89
N TYR A 90 13.87 4.94 -3.12
CA TYR A 90 12.75 4.29 -2.43
C TYR A 90 11.79 3.63 -3.43
N ILE A 91 11.40 4.33 -4.49
CA ILE A 91 10.47 3.80 -5.50
C ILE A 91 11.07 2.56 -6.19
N ILE A 92 12.34 2.60 -6.59
CA ILE A 92 13.02 1.46 -7.20
C ILE A 92 13.06 0.27 -6.24
N SER A 93 13.42 0.50 -4.97
CA SER A 93 13.42 -0.54 -3.93
C SER A 93 12.04 -1.17 -3.74
N GLN A 94 10.99 -0.34 -3.64
CA GLN A 94 9.61 -0.80 -3.45
C GLN A 94 9.15 -1.64 -4.65
N VAL A 95 9.35 -1.17 -5.88
CA VAL A 95 8.94 -1.90 -7.09
C VAL A 95 9.69 -3.21 -7.23
N ALA A 96 11.01 -3.22 -6.99
CA ALA A 96 11.82 -4.42 -7.04
C ALA A 96 11.44 -5.41 -5.93
N GLY A 97 11.15 -4.93 -4.72
CA GLY A 97 10.65 -5.75 -3.62
C GLY A 97 9.29 -6.37 -3.94
N ALA A 98 8.38 -5.59 -4.51
CA ALA A 98 7.05 -6.08 -4.90
C ALA A 98 7.14 -7.17 -5.98
N ALA A 99 8.03 -6.99 -6.97
CA ALA A 99 8.32 -8.01 -7.98
C ALA A 99 8.93 -9.27 -7.35
N LEU A 100 9.87 -9.15 -6.39
CA LEU A 100 10.41 -10.30 -5.68
C LEU A 100 9.31 -11.07 -4.93
N GLY A 101 8.46 -10.39 -4.17
CA GLY A 101 7.36 -11.03 -3.44
C GLY A 101 6.41 -11.80 -4.37
N ALA A 102 6.07 -11.21 -5.52
CA ALA A 102 5.26 -11.87 -6.54
C ALA A 102 5.94 -13.09 -7.16
N LEU A 103 7.22 -12.99 -7.50
CA LEU A 103 7.99 -14.08 -8.09
C LEU A 103 8.12 -15.26 -7.11
N LEU A 104 8.34 -14.99 -5.83
CA LEU A 104 8.40 -16.02 -4.79
C LEU A 104 7.08 -16.77 -4.68
N VAL A 105 5.94 -16.06 -4.59
CA VAL A 105 4.62 -16.72 -4.51
C VAL A 105 4.31 -17.49 -5.79
N TYR A 106 4.57 -16.93 -6.97
CA TYR A 106 4.42 -17.66 -8.23
C TYR A 106 5.22 -18.96 -8.24
N SER A 107 6.47 -18.92 -7.79
CA SER A 107 7.34 -20.10 -7.76
C SER A 107 6.78 -21.18 -6.85
N LEU A 108 6.29 -20.80 -5.66
CA LEU A 108 5.69 -21.71 -4.68
C LEU A 108 4.36 -22.31 -5.15
N TYR A 109 3.55 -21.57 -5.90
CA TYR A 109 2.25 -22.01 -6.42
C TYR A 109 2.29 -22.50 -7.88
N SER A 110 3.46 -22.58 -8.50
CA SER A 110 3.63 -22.77 -9.95
C SER A 110 2.88 -23.99 -10.50
N ASN A 111 2.95 -25.13 -9.82
CA ASN A 111 2.23 -26.34 -10.23
C ASN A 111 0.70 -26.18 -10.14
N LEU A 112 0.20 -25.43 -9.16
CA LEU A 112 -1.24 -25.21 -9.02
C LEU A 112 -1.77 -24.25 -10.11
N PHE A 113 -0.96 -23.30 -10.56
CA PHE A 113 -1.30 -22.50 -11.75
C PHE A 113 -1.47 -23.40 -12.99
N ILE A 114 -0.50 -24.29 -13.24
CA ILE A 114 -0.53 -25.20 -14.40
C ILE A 114 -1.75 -26.13 -14.35
N ASP A 115 -2.01 -26.73 -13.19
CA ASP A 115 -3.15 -27.63 -12.98
C ASP A 115 -4.49 -26.90 -13.15
N TYR A 116 -4.62 -25.68 -12.60
CA TYR A 116 -5.82 -24.85 -12.76
C TYR A 116 -6.06 -24.52 -14.23
N GLU A 117 -5.02 -24.11 -14.96
CA GLU A 117 -5.12 -23.76 -16.37
C GLU A 117 -5.56 -24.96 -17.22
N GLN A 118 -5.00 -26.15 -16.97
CA GLN A 118 -5.36 -27.38 -17.67
C GLN A 118 -6.79 -27.82 -17.37
N SER A 119 -7.19 -27.82 -16.09
CA SER A 119 -8.53 -28.25 -15.66
C SER A 119 -9.65 -27.33 -16.15
N HIS A 120 -9.35 -26.04 -16.35
CA HIS A 120 -10.32 -25.04 -16.82
C HIS A 120 -10.20 -24.71 -18.32
N ASN A 121 -9.32 -25.41 -19.06
CA ASN A 121 -9.02 -25.14 -20.47
C ASN A 121 -8.63 -23.65 -20.72
N MET A 122 -7.91 -23.06 -19.78
CA MET A 122 -7.52 -21.65 -19.81
C MET A 122 -6.16 -21.48 -20.49
N VAL A 123 -6.10 -20.58 -21.47
CA VAL A 123 -4.85 -20.26 -22.17
C VAL A 123 -4.23 -19.03 -21.51
N ARG A 124 -3.07 -19.20 -20.87
CA ARG A 124 -2.34 -18.07 -20.28
C ARG A 124 -2.03 -17.01 -21.33
N GLY A 125 -2.37 -15.75 -21.01
CA GLY A 125 -2.28 -14.61 -21.92
C GLY A 125 -3.57 -14.27 -22.68
N SER A 126 -4.60 -15.12 -22.60
CA SER A 126 -5.94 -14.79 -23.08
C SER A 126 -6.67 -13.82 -22.13
N VAL A 127 -7.83 -13.30 -22.56
CA VAL A 127 -8.66 -12.42 -21.73
C VAL A 127 -9.18 -13.14 -20.49
N GLU A 128 -9.56 -14.41 -20.63
CA GLU A 128 -10.03 -15.26 -19.53
C GLU A 128 -8.93 -15.47 -18.48
N SER A 129 -7.66 -15.54 -18.91
CA SER A 129 -6.52 -15.69 -18.02
C SER A 129 -6.25 -14.49 -17.11
N LEU A 130 -6.92 -13.35 -17.34
CA LEU A 130 -6.90 -12.21 -16.42
C LEU A 130 -7.38 -12.57 -15.02
N GLU A 131 -8.22 -13.59 -14.91
CA GLU A 131 -8.61 -14.13 -13.63
C GLU A 131 -7.37 -14.53 -12.81
N LEU A 132 -6.47 -15.33 -13.38
CA LEU A 132 -5.24 -15.75 -12.70
C LEU A 132 -4.18 -14.65 -12.64
N ALA A 133 -4.13 -13.75 -13.63
CA ALA A 133 -3.29 -12.56 -13.56
C ALA A 133 -3.66 -11.68 -12.34
N GLY A 134 -4.94 -11.68 -11.96
CA GLY A 134 -5.50 -10.99 -10.80
C GLY A 134 -4.98 -11.48 -9.44
N ILE A 135 -4.24 -12.60 -9.41
CA ILE A 135 -3.53 -13.06 -8.20
C ILE A 135 -2.37 -12.11 -7.88
N PHE A 136 -1.67 -11.64 -8.92
CA PHE A 136 -0.49 -10.79 -8.78
C PHE A 136 -0.84 -9.33 -8.50
N SER A 137 -1.80 -8.82 -9.27
CA SER A 137 -2.07 -7.39 -9.37
C SER A 137 -3.55 -7.14 -9.61
N THR A 138 -3.92 -5.87 -9.70
CA THR A 138 -5.32 -5.46 -9.75
C THR A 138 -5.83 -5.24 -11.18
N TYR A 139 -7.12 -5.46 -11.38
CA TYR A 139 -7.85 -5.16 -12.62
C TYR A 139 -9.21 -4.57 -12.26
N PRO A 140 -9.79 -3.70 -13.10
CA PRO A 140 -11.05 -3.05 -12.79
C PRO A 140 -12.19 -4.02 -13.02
N HIS A 141 -13.24 -3.92 -12.20
CA HIS A 141 -14.50 -4.61 -12.43
C HIS A 141 -14.96 -4.41 -13.88
N HIS A 142 -15.48 -5.46 -14.52
CA HIS A 142 -15.77 -5.46 -15.96
C HIS A 142 -16.69 -4.31 -16.40
N LEU A 143 -17.65 -3.93 -15.54
CA LEU A 143 -18.60 -2.83 -15.75
C LEU A 143 -18.04 -1.41 -15.53
N LEU A 144 -16.86 -1.25 -14.95
CA LEU A 144 -16.26 0.07 -14.73
C LEU A 144 -15.50 0.52 -15.98
N SER A 145 -15.72 1.77 -16.35
CA SER A 145 -14.83 2.49 -17.26
C SER A 145 -13.48 2.78 -16.60
N ILE A 146 -12.45 3.05 -17.41
CA ILE A 146 -11.13 3.45 -16.93
C ILE A 146 -11.19 4.72 -16.09
N GLY A 147 -12.04 5.69 -16.48
CA GLY A 147 -12.26 6.91 -15.71
C GLY A 147 -12.87 6.65 -14.32
N GLN A 148 -13.84 5.73 -14.23
CA GLN A 148 -14.40 5.35 -12.93
C GLN A 148 -13.39 4.60 -12.06
N ALA A 149 -12.59 3.69 -12.65
CA ALA A 149 -11.54 3.00 -11.92
C ALA A 149 -10.47 3.99 -11.39
N PHE A 150 -10.11 5.01 -12.18
CA PHE A 150 -9.25 6.10 -11.73
C PHE A 150 -9.83 6.83 -10.52
N MET A 151 -11.12 7.18 -10.56
CA MET A 151 -11.78 7.85 -9.44
C MET A 151 -11.78 7.00 -8.16
N VAL A 152 -12.00 5.69 -8.29
CA VAL A 152 -11.93 4.76 -7.15
C VAL A 152 -10.53 4.75 -6.55
N GLU A 153 -9.50 4.48 -7.34
CA GLU A 153 -8.11 4.39 -6.86
C GLU A 153 -7.62 5.71 -6.26
N MET A 154 -7.99 6.84 -6.87
CA MET A 154 -7.70 8.17 -6.32
C MET A 154 -8.38 8.38 -4.96
N PHE A 155 -9.67 8.07 -4.86
CA PHE A 155 -10.45 8.28 -3.64
C PHE A 155 -9.97 7.39 -2.48
N ILE A 156 -9.77 6.10 -2.72
CA ILE A 156 -9.35 5.18 -1.65
C ILE A 156 -7.90 5.46 -1.20
N THR A 157 -7.02 5.92 -2.10
CA THR A 157 -5.66 6.31 -1.71
C THR A 157 -5.64 7.65 -0.97
N MET A 158 -6.57 8.56 -1.30
CA MET A 158 -6.81 9.76 -0.50
C MET A 158 -7.22 9.38 0.93
N LEU A 159 -8.20 8.49 1.11
CA LEU A 159 -8.59 8.02 2.43
C LEU A 159 -7.43 7.36 3.19
N LEU A 160 -6.65 6.53 2.49
CA LEU A 160 -5.46 5.88 3.05
C LEU A 160 -4.49 6.92 3.63
N LEU A 161 -4.04 7.89 2.84
CA LEU A 161 -3.05 8.87 3.32
C LEU A 161 -3.65 9.84 4.34
N TRP A 162 -4.91 10.19 4.20
CA TRP A 162 -5.61 11.04 5.17
C TRP A 162 -5.58 10.41 6.56
N LEU A 163 -5.91 9.12 6.66
CA LEU A 163 -5.96 8.40 7.93
C LEU A 163 -4.59 7.95 8.41
N ILE A 164 -3.63 7.65 7.52
CA ILE A 164 -2.22 7.45 7.92
C ILE A 164 -1.67 8.69 8.61
N MET A 165 -1.92 9.89 8.04
CA MET A 165 -1.49 11.14 8.67
C MET A 165 -2.15 11.34 10.04
N ALA A 166 -3.45 11.03 10.18
CA ALA A 166 -4.14 11.10 11.46
C ALA A 166 -3.60 10.10 12.51
N ILE A 167 -3.31 8.86 12.10
CA ILE A 167 -2.77 7.82 12.99
C ILE A 167 -1.36 8.19 13.47
N GLY A 168 -0.54 8.79 12.59
CA GLY A 168 0.82 9.20 12.89
C GLY A 168 0.96 10.56 13.56
N ASP A 169 -0.14 11.31 13.74
CA ASP A 169 -0.14 12.63 14.37
C ASP A 169 -0.40 12.50 15.89
N ASP A 170 0.67 12.61 16.68
CA ASP A 170 0.62 12.58 18.14
C ASP A 170 -0.12 13.79 18.76
N GLY A 171 -0.41 14.83 17.97
CA GLY A 171 -1.26 15.95 18.38
C GLY A 171 -2.76 15.68 18.24
N ASN A 172 -3.16 14.58 17.58
CA ASN A 172 -4.55 14.26 17.31
C ASN A 172 -5.14 13.28 18.35
N GLY A 173 -5.38 13.74 19.58
CA GLY A 173 -5.78 12.87 20.69
C GLY A 173 -4.59 12.11 21.28
N LEU A 174 -4.82 10.92 21.84
CA LEU A 174 -3.74 10.15 22.47
C LEU A 174 -2.79 9.54 21.42
N PRO A 175 -1.45 9.68 21.60
CA PRO A 175 -0.45 9.00 20.78
C PRO A 175 -0.70 7.50 20.68
N ARG A 176 -0.63 6.95 19.46
CA ARG A 176 -0.90 5.52 19.22
C ARG A 176 0.31 4.66 19.52
N GLY A 177 1.51 5.25 19.49
CA GLY A 177 2.77 4.59 19.78
C GLY A 177 2.91 3.26 19.02
N PRO A 178 3.14 2.13 19.71
CA PRO A 178 3.37 0.85 19.06
C PRO A 178 2.13 0.29 18.34
N LEU A 179 0.93 0.83 18.55
CA LEU A 179 -0.28 0.39 17.86
C LEU A 179 -0.43 1.00 16.46
N ALA A 180 0.31 2.06 16.12
CA ALA A 180 0.16 2.76 14.85
C ALA A 180 0.27 1.82 13.62
N PRO A 181 1.27 0.92 13.51
CA PRO A 181 1.36 0.00 12.37
C PRO A 181 0.16 -0.95 12.24
N LEU A 182 -0.36 -1.47 13.36
CA LEU A 182 -1.55 -2.32 13.37
C LEU A 182 -2.79 -1.56 12.86
N LEU A 183 -2.98 -0.32 13.31
CA LEU A 183 -4.10 0.52 12.89
C LEU A 183 -4.02 0.87 11.39
N VAL A 184 -2.82 1.10 10.86
CA VAL A 184 -2.61 1.26 9.40
C VAL A 184 -2.98 0.00 8.65
N GLY A 185 -2.65 -1.19 9.17
CA GLY A 185 -3.08 -2.45 8.59
C GLY A 185 -4.60 -2.64 8.59
N LEU A 186 -5.26 -2.35 9.72
CA LEU A 186 -6.73 -2.41 9.81
C LEU A 186 -7.41 -1.41 8.87
N LEU A 187 -6.84 -0.22 8.70
CA LEU A 187 -7.29 0.76 7.70
C LEU A 187 -7.26 0.17 6.29
N VAL A 188 -6.14 -0.45 5.89
CA VAL A 188 -6.01 -1.14 4.59
C VAL A 188 -7.08 -2.23 4.45
N ALA A 189 -7.33 -3.02 5.51
CA ALA A 189 -8.34 -4.06 5.51
C ALA A 189 -9.76 -3.51 5.31
N VAL A 190 -10.13 -2.43 6.01
CA VAL A 190 -11.45 -1.81 5.87
C VAL A 190 -11.63 -1.21 4.47
N ILE A 191 -10.61 -0.56 3.92
CA ILE A 191 -10.64 -0.05 2.54
C ILE A 191 -10.84 -1.20 1.55
N GLY A 192 -10.07 -2.29 1.69
CA GLY A 192 -10.19 -3.47 0.82
C GLY A 192 -11.56 -4.12 0.89
N ALA A 193 -12.12 -4.26 2.10
CA ALA A 193 -13.43 -4.87 2.30
C ALA A 193 -14.58 -4.00 1.76
N SER A 194 -14.40 -2.68 1.74
CA SER A 194 -15.44 -1.73 1.29
C SER A 194 -15.40 -1.47 -0.21
N PHE A 195 -14.21 -1.36 -0.80
CA PHE A 195 -14.03 -0.88 -2.17
C PHE A 195 -13.30 -1.88 -3.08
N GLY A 196 -12.80 -2.98 -2.53
CA GLY A 196 -12.03 -3.97 -3.27
C GLY A 196 -12.73 -4.60 -4.48
N PRO A 197 -14.04 -4.88 -4.45
CA PRO A 197 -14.75 -5.39 -5.62
C PRO A 197 -14.73 -4.48 -6.84
N LEU A 198 -14.40 -3.19 -6.68
CA LEU A 198 -14.36 -2.22 -7.78
C LEU A 198 -13.05 -2.30 -8.56
N THR A 199 -11.91 -2.16 -7.89
CA THR A 199 -10.59 -2.06 -8.55
C THR A 199 -9.52 -2.94 -7.94
N GLY A 200 -9.82 -3.75 -6.92
CA GLY A 200 -8.83 -4.55 -6.21
C GLY A 200 -7.97 -3.76 -5.21
N PHE A 201 -8.39 -2.54 -4.86
CA PHE A 201 -7.78 -1.67 -3.85
C PHE A 201 -6.26 -1.55 -4.00
N ALA A 202 -5.78 -1.16 -5.18
CA ALA A 202 -4.34 -1.15 -5.45
C ALA A 202 -3.62 -0.17 -4.52
N MET A 203 -4.05 1.10 -4.52
CA MET A 203 -3.59 2.21 -3.67
C MET A 203 -2.07 2.37 -3.48
N ASN A 204 -1.28 1.68 -4.30
CA ASN A 204 0.16 1.57 -4.19
C ASN A 204 0.74 1.18 -5.57
N PRO A 205 1.47 2.10 -6.23
CA PRO A 205 2.03 1.83 -7.55
C PRO A 205 3.02 0.66 -7.59
N ALA A 206 3.82 0.45 -6.54
CA ALA A 206 4.78 -0.67 -6.50
C ALA A 206 4.07 -2.03 -6.35
N ARG A 207 3.06 -2.07 -5.46
CA ARG A 207 2.21 -3.26 -5.21
C ARG A 207 1.48 -3.75 -6.45
N ASP A 208 1.24 -2.88 -7.42
CA ASP A 208 0.55 -3.24 -8.65
C ASP A 208 1.53 -3.45 -9.82
N PHE A 209 2.41 -2.48 -10.08
CA PHE A 209 3.31 -2.51 -11.23
C PHE A 209 4.39 -3.60 -11.13
N GLY A 210 4.99 -3.79 -9.94
CA GLY A 210 5.99 -4.83 -9.70
C GLY A 210 5.46 -6.24 -10.06
N PRO A 211 4.35 -6.67 -9.46
CA PRO A 211 3.72 -7.95 -9.79
C PRO A 211 3.17 -8.04 -11.23
N LYS A 212 2.73 -6.93 -11.85
CA LYS A 212 2.37 -6.92 -13.29
C LYS A 212 3.55 -7.28 -14.19
N MET A 213 4.75 -6.78 -13.89
CA MET A 213 5.96 -7.18 -14.62
C MET A 213 6.21 -8.69 -14.48
N VAL A 214 6.06 -9.23 -13.28
CA VAL A 214 6.21 -10.69 -13.06
C VAL A 214 5.17 -11.46 -13.88
N ALA A 215 3.90 -11.08 -13.83
CA ALA A 215 2.85 -11.72 -14.62
C ALA A 215 3.15 -11.64 -16.13
N TYR A 216 3.58 -10.47 -16.62
CA TYR A 216 3.98 -10.28 -18.01
C TYR A 216 5.05 -11.30 -18.44
N PHE A 217 6.15 -11.41 -17.69
CA PHE A 217 7.25 -12.33 -18.00
C PHE A 217 6.93 -13.81 -17.71
N SER A 218 5.98 -14.10 -16.83
CA SER A 218 5.51 -15.45 -16.53
C SER A 218 4.48 -16.01 -17.54
N GLY A 219 4.29 -15.33 -18.68
CA GLY A 219 3.53 -15.84 -19.82
C GLY A 219 2.17 -15.19 -20.04
N TRP A 220 1.70 -14.29 -19.18
CA TRP A 220 0.49 -13.51 -19.48
C TRP A 220 0.75 -12.48 -20.59
N GLY A 221 2.00 -12.02 -20.75
CA GLY A 221 2.35 -11.06 -21.79
C GLY A 221 1.55 -9.76 -21.68
N PRO A 222 1.23 -9.08 -22.82
CA PRO A 222 0.64 -7.75 -22.81
C PRO A 222 -0.67 -7.62 -22.02
N ILE A 223 -1.47 -8.68 -21.92
CA ILE A 223 -2.74 -8.65 -21.19
C ILE A 223 -2.55 -8.27 -19.71
N ALA A 224 -1.38 -8.60 -19.14
CA ALA A 224 -1.05 -8.25 -17.75
C ALA A 224 -1.00 -6.72 -17.51
N PHE A 225 -0.64 -5.95 -18.53
CA PHE A 225 -0.62 -4.48 -18.46
C PHE A 225 -1.93 -3.87 -18.95
N THR A 226 -2.53 -4.42 -20.00
CA THR A 226 -3.74 -3.83 -20.59
C THR A 226 -4.98 -4.11 -19.76
N GLY A 227 -5.06 -5.27 -19.10
CA GLY A 227 -6.28 -5.73 -18.43
C GLY A 227 -7.42 -6.02 -19.41
N GLY A 228 -7.11 -6.29 -20.68
CA GLY A 228 -8.12 -6.49 -21.73
C GLY A 228 -8.92 -5.23 -22.08
N ARG A 229 -8.37 -4.05 -21.80
CA ARG A 229 -8.99 -2.74 -22.08
C ARG A 229 -8.24 -2.01 -23.18
N ASP A 230 -8.95 -1.13 -23.91
CA ASP A 230 -8.36 -0.30 -24.97
C ASP A 230 -7.31 0.68 -24.42
N ILE A 231 -7.61 1.30 -23.28
CA ILE A 231 -6.63 2.10 -22.53
C ILE A 231 -5.94 1.16 -21.55
N PRO A 232 -4.60 1.04 -21.59
CA PRO A 232 -3.88 0.12 -20.74
C PRO A 232 -4.14 0.37 -19.25
N TYR A 233 -4.72 -0.62 -18.56
CA TYR A 233 -5.17 -0.43 -17.18
C TYR A 233 -4.05 -0.12 -16.19
N PHE A 234 -2.82 -0.61 -16.41
CA PHE A 234 -1.69 -0.38 -15.51
C PHE A 234 -1.39 1.09 -15.20
N ILE A 235 -1.86 2.02 -16.05
CA ILE A 235 -1.73 3.46 -15.83
C ILE A 235 -2.53 3.90 -14.60
N VAL A 236 -3.72 3.32 -14.37
CA VAL A 236 -4.62 3.70 -13.29
C VAL A 236 -3.99 3.43 -11.91
N PRO A 237 -3.55 2.21 -11.56
CA PRO A 237 -2.89 1.92 -10.28
C PRO A 237 -1.56 2.64 -10.05
N ILE A 238 -1.01 3.32 -11.06
CA ILE A 238 0.18 4.16 -10.91
C ILE A 238 -0.22 5.60 -10.62
N ILE A 239 -0.99 6.21 -11.51
CA ILE A 239 -1.24 7.66 -11.48
C ILE A 239 -2.31 8.02 -10.45
N ALA A 240 -3.41 7.27 -10.40
CA ALA A 240 -4.53 7.61 -9.50
C ALA A 240 -4.11 7.55 -8.01
N PRO A 241 -3.35 6.53 -7.54
CA PRO A 241 -2.84 6.53 -6.18
C PRO A 241 -1.92 7.70 -5.84
N ILE A 242 -1.06 8.15 -6.77
CA ILE A 242 -0.17 9.30 -6.53
C ILE A 242 -1.00 10.57 -6.31
N VAL A 243 -2.01 10.80 -7.17
CA VAL A 243 -2.93 11.95 -7.02
C VAL A 243 -3.70 11.84 -5.71
N GLY A 244 -4.27 10.67 -5.42
CA GLY A 244 -5.01 10.41 -4.19
C GLY A 244 -4.16 10.65 -2.93
N ALA A 245 -2.94 10.12 -2.88
CA ALA A 245 -2.02 10.29 -1.76
C ALA A 245 -1.69 11.77 -1.49
N CYS A 246 -1.44 12.55 -2.55
CA CYS A 246 -1.20 13.99 -2.44
C CYS A 246 -2.43 14.71 -1.86
N LEU A 247 -3.63 14.41 -2.37
CA LEU A 247 -4.88 14.96 -1.86
C LEU A 247 -5.14 14.54 -0.40
N GLY A 248 -4.78 13.31 -0.02
CA GLY A 248 -4.96 12.79 1.35
C GLY A 248 -4.08 13.53 2.36
N VAL A 249 -2.78 13.69 2.06
CA VAL A 249 -1.87 14.43 2.95
C VAL A 249 -2.26 15.90 3.03
N LEU A 250 -2.58 16.54 1.90
CA LEU A 250 -3.02 17.93 1.88
C LEU A 250 -4.36 18.11 2.61
N GLY A 251 -5.30 17.20 2.40
CA GLY A 251 -6.61 17.20 3.05
C GLY A 251 -6.50 17.10 4.56
N TYR A 252 -5.67 16.18 5.08
CA TYR A 252 -5.42 16.11 6.51
C TYR A 252 -4.83 17.41 7.07
N LYS A 253 -3.85 18.00 6.38
CA LYS A 253 -3.21 19.24 6.82
C LYS A 253 -4.18 20.43 6.86
N LEU A 254 -4.99 20.60 5.82
CA LEU A 254 -5.90 21.73 5.68
C LEU A 254 -7.14 21.61 6.57
N PHE A 255 -7.72 20.41 6.66
CA PHE A 255 -9.04 20.24 7.28
C PHE A 255 -8.99 19.70 8.71
N PHE A 256 -7.84 19.18 9.17
CA PHE A 256 -7.73 18.59 10.50
C PHE A 256 -6.56 19.15 11.29
N SER A 257 -5.33 18.94 10.80
CA SER A 257 -4.11 19.34 11.52
C SER A 257 -4.10 20.83 11.86
N HIS A 258 -4.58 21.69 10.96
CA HIS A 258 -4.70 23.13 11.21
C HIS A 258 -5.58 23.51 12.41
N PHE A 259 -6.57 22.67 12.75
CA PHE A 259 -7.51 22.91 13.86
C PHE A 259 -7.13 22.17 15.14
N LEU A 260 -6.05 21.36 15.14
CA LEU A 260 -5.57 20.71 16.34
C LEU A 260 -4.93 21.73 17.27
N VAL A 261 -5.34 21.70 18.54
CA VAL A 261 -4.72 22.53 19.57
C VAL A 261 -3.32 21.99 19.82
N ASN A 262 -2.30 22.84 19.69
CA ASN A 262 -0.95 22.48 20.10
C ASN A 262 -0.93 22.27 21.62
N HIS A 263 -1.15 21.04 22.08
CA HIS A 263 -1.10 20.70 23.52
C HIS A 263 0.26 21.05 24.15
N GLN A 264 1.34 21.17 23.37
CA GLN A 264 2.62 21.69 23.88
C GLN A 264 2.58 23.16 24.32
N VAL A 265 1.74 23.99 23.70
CA VAL A 265 1.53 25.39 24.10
C VAL A 265 0.69 25.45 25.36
N GLU A 266 -0.34 24.61 25.46
CA GLU A 266 -1.25 24.56 26.61
C GLU A 266 -0.56 24.04 27.87
N VAL A 267 0.20 22.95 27.78
CA VAL A 267 0.97 22.39 28.92
C VAL A 267 2.04 23.37 29.39
N LYS A 268 2.77 24.03 28.47
CA LYS A 268 3.71 25.10 28.86
C LYS A 268 2.99 26.25 29.55
N SER A 269 1.88 26.74 28.99
CA SER A 269 1.13 27.86 29.58
C SER A 269 0.55 27.54 30.96
N ASN A 270 0.08 26.31 31.18
CA ASN A 270 -0.46 25.87 32.46
C ASN A 270 0.66 25.63 33.49
N THR A 271 1.81 25.13 33.06
CA THR A 271 2.99 24.96 33.93
C THR A 271 3.55 26.33 34.33
N GLU A 272 3.66 27.27 33.40
CA GLU A 272 4.09 28.65 33.68
C GLU A 272 3.10 29.38 34.61
N LYS A 273 1.79 29.18 34.44
CA LYS A 273 0.77 29.68 35.37
C LYS A 273 0.92 29.10 36.79
N GLN A 274 1.09 27.78 36.92
CA GLN A 274 1.28 27.15 38.22
C GLN A 274 2.56 27.61 38.92
N ILE A 275 3.66 27.79 38.17
CA ILE A 275 4.91 28.34 38.72
C ILE A 275 4.70 29.79 39.20
N SER A 276 3.98 30.61 38.42
CA SER A 276 3.64 31.98 38.80
C SER A 276 2.80 32.06 40.07
N GLU A 277 1.80 31.18 40.24
CA GLU A 277 0.92 31.14 41.42
C GLU A 277 1.65 30.61 42.67
N MET A 278 2.66 29.75 42.51
CA MET A 278 3.51 29.30 43.63
C MET A 278 4.53 30.35 44.09
N GLN A 279 4.80 31.36 43.26
CA GLN A 279 5.77 32.43 43.54
C GLN A 279 5.13 33.74 44.04
N SER A 280 3.80 33.82 44.08
CA SER A 280 3.00 34.93 44.62
C SER A 280 2.47 34.63 46.02
#